data_AF-A0A6L9QC21-F1
#
_entry.id   AF-A0A6L9QC21-F1
#
_cell.length_a   1.000
_cell.length_b   1.000
_cell.length_c   1.000
_cell.angle_alpha   90.00
_cell.angle_beta   90.00
_cell.angle_gamma   90.00
#
_symmetry.space_group_name_H-M   'P 1'
#
loop_
_entity.id
_entity.type
_entity.pdbx_description
1 polymer ?
#
loop_
_entity_poly.entity_id
_entity_poly.type
_entity_poly.pdbx_seq_one_letter_code
_entity_poly.pdbx_strand_id
1 'polypeptide(L)' 'MPSVVDRIMRYARGPQGRKMRAKAERYARDPRTQAKVRGLLARFRGGGRRH' A
#
# COMPACT_ATOMS: atom_id res chain seq x y z
N MET A 1 13.32 -22.15 -11.96
CA MET A 1 13.37 -21.92 -10.50
C MET A 1 12.14 -21.14 -10.07
N PRO A 2 11.43 -21.51 -9.00
CA PRO A 2 10.32 -20.69 -8.50
C PRO A 2 10.88 -19.34 -8.06
N SER A 3 10.48 -18.28 -8.78
CA SER A 3 10.95 -16.93 -8.52
C SER A 3 10.46 -16.45 -7.17
N VAL A 4 11.23 -15.61 -6.48
CA VAL A 4 10.83 -14.96 -5.20
C VAL A 4 9.45 -14.30 -5.33
N VAL A 5 9.13 -13.77 -6.50
CA VAL A 5 7.82 -13.22 -6.88
C VAL A 5 6.69 -14.23 -6.74
N ASP A 6 6.90 -15.49 -7.10
CA ASP A 6 5.90 -16.56 -7.01
C ASP A 6 5.57 -16.89 -5.55
N ARG A 7 6.59 -16.90 -4.68
CA ARG A 7 6.41 -17.09 -3.23
C ARG A 7 5.66 -15.92 -2.59
N ILE A 8 5.94 -14.69 -3.02
CA ILE A 8 5.20 -13.50 -2.59
C ILE A 8 3.75 -13.56 -3.10
N MET A 9 3.51 -13.93 -4.36
CA MET A 9 2.14 -14.10 -4.87
C MET A 9 1.39 -15.19 -4.13
N ARG A 10 2.04 -16.32 -3.83
CA ARG A 10 1.43 -17.42 -3.06
C ARG A 10 1.12 -17.00 -1.63
N TYR A 11 1.98 -16.20 -1.02
CA TYR A 11 1.77 -15.60 0.29
C TYR A 11 0.63 -14.56 0.27
N ALA A 12 0.60 -13.71 -0.76
CA ALA A 12 -0.42 -12.68 -0.97
C ALA A 12 -1.81 -13.28 -1.28
N ARG A 13 -1.86 -14.43 -1.95
CA ARG A 13 -3.10 -15.21 -2.18
C ARG A 13 -3.51 -16.04 -0.97
N GLY A 14 -2.58 -16.28 -0.05
CA GLY A 14 -2.84 -16.98 1.21
C GLY A 14 -3.71 -16.17 2.19
N PRO A 15 -4.14 -16.79 3.29
CA PRO A 15 -5.00 -16.14 4.29
C PRO A 15 -4.34 -14.92 4.94
N GLN A 16 -3.01 -14.91 5.04
CA GLN A 16 -2.23 -13.78 5.57
C GLN A 16 -2.25 -12.58 4.60
N GLY A 17 -2.12 -12.82 3.29
CA GLY A 17 -2.25 -11.78 2.27
C GLY A 17 -3.67 -11.21 2.14
N ARG A 18 -4.71 -12.05 2.27
CA ARG A 18 -6.11 -11.57 2.35
C ARG A 18 -6.33 -10.65 3.55
N LYS A 19 -5.79 -11.00 4.72
CA LYS A 19 -5.86 -10.12 5.91
C LYS A 19 -5.16 -8.79 5.66
N MET A 20 -3.99 -8.79 5.01
CA MET A 20 -3.30 -7.55 4.64
C MET A 20 -4.10 -6.71 3.65
N ARG A 21 -4.70 -7.32 2.61
CA ARG A 21 -5.59 -6.61 1.67
C ARG A 21 -6.81 -6.04 2.37
N ALA A 22 -7.48 -6.81 3.23
CA ALA A 22 -8.63 -6.33 3.99
C ALA A 22 -8.25 -5.18 4.94
N LYS A 23 -7.08 -5.24 5.57
CA LYS A 23 -6.57 -4.15 6.40
C LYS A 23 -6.29 -2.91 5.55
N ALA A 24 -5.64 -3.09 4.40
CA ALA A 24 -5.36 -2.02 3.44
C ALA A 24 -6.65 -1.40 2.87
N GLU A 25 -7.65 -2.19 2.51
CA GLU A 25 -8.98 -1.73 2.06
C GLU A 25 -9.71 -0.98 3.18
N ARG A 26 -9.60 -1.44 4.42
CA ARG A 26 -10.19 -0.75 5.58
C ARG A 26 -9.53 0.60 5.84
N TYR A 27 -8.20 0.66 5.75
CA TYR A 27 -7.46 1.93 5.80
C TYR A 27 -7.76 2.82 4.58
N ALA A 28 -7.94 2.24 3.40
CA ALA A 28 -8.29 2.98 2.19
C ALA A 28 -9.73 3.51 2.23
N ARG A 29 -10.67 2.79 2.87
CA ARG A 29 -12.04 3.27 3.09
C ARG A 29 -12.15 4.37 4.14
N ASP A 30 -11.10 4.59 4.92
CA ASP A 30 -11.11 5.63 5.94
C ASP A 30 -10.73 7.00 5.31
N PRO A 31 -11.66 7.97 5.25
CA PRO A 31 -11.41 9.26 4.62
C PRO A 31 -10.30 10.06 5.35
N ARG A 32 -10.12 9.83 6.67
CA ARG A 32 -9.05 10.49 7.43
C ARG A 32 -7.68 9.95 7.03
N THR A 33 -7.59 8.65 6.77
CA THR A 33 -6.37 8.01 6.29
C THR A 33 -6.05 8.45 4.87
N GLN A 34 -7.05 8.53 3.98
CA GLN A 34 -6.86 9.08 2.65
C GLN A 34 -6.35 10.52 2.68
N ALA A 35 -6.92 11.40 3.50
CA ALA A 35 -6.47 12.78 3.61
C ALA A 35 -5.01 12.86 4.09
N LYS A 36 -4.64 12.04 5.09
CA LYS A 36 -3.26 11.97 5.61
C LYS A 36 -2.28 11.43 4.56
N VAL A 37 -2.66 10.38 3.83
CA VAL A 37 -1.86 9.81 2.74
C VAL A 37 -1.73 10.81 1.59
N ARG A 38 -2.81 11.51 1.23
CA ARG A 38 -2.81 12.53 0.18
C ARG A 38 -1.95 13.73 0.56
N GLY A 39 -1.95 14.15 1.83
CA GLY A 39 -1.06 15.18 2.36
C GLY A 39 0.41 14.75 2.35
N LEU A 40 0.71 13.52 2.77
CA LEU A 40 2.06 12.95 2.70
C LEU A 40 2.55 12.82 1.25
N LEU A 41 1.72 12.30 0.35
CA LEU A 41 2.01 12.22 -1.09
C LEU A 41 2.19 13.59 -1.71
N ALA A 42 1.37 14.59 -1.34
CA ALA A 42 1.51 15.96 -1.81
C ALA A 42 2.82 16.59 -1.33
N ARG A 43 3.24 16.32 -0.09
CA ARG A 43 4.56 16.75 0.41
C ARG A 43 5.71 16.03 -0.30
N PHE A 44 5.58 14.72 -0.51
CA PHE A 44 6.60 13.93 -1.18
C PHE A 44 6.74 14.30 -2.67
N ARG A 45 5.62 14.56 -3.34
CA ARG A 45 5.57 15.02 -4.74
C ARG A 45 5.92 16.49 -4.89
N GLY A 46 5.57 17.33 -3.92
CA GLY A 46 5.89 18.76 -3.89
C GLY A 46 7.32 19.08 -3.44
N GLY A 47 7.98 18.17 -2.72
CA GLY A 47 9.37 18.28 -2.30
C GLY A 47 10.39 18.07 -3.42
N GLY A 48 9.98 17.50 -4.57
CA GLY A 48 10.84 17.26 -5.72
C GLY A 48 10.93 18.43 -6.73
N ARG A 49 10.32 19.59 -6.44
CA ARG A 49 10.27 20.75 -7.36
C ARG A 49 11.16 21.92 -6.96
N ARG A 50 12.19 21.66 -6.16
CA ARG A 50 13.28 22.60 -5.85
C ARG A 50 14.63 21.89 -6.05
N HIS A 51 15.02 21.71 -7.31
CA HIS A 51 16.38 21.97 -7.79
C HIS A 51 16.36 21.99 -9.32
#